data_AF-A0A0C2MIC4-F1
#
_entry.id   AF-A0A0C2MIC4-F1
#
_cell.length_a   1.000
_cell.length_b   1.000
_cell.length_c   1.000
_cell.angle_alpha   90.00
_cell.angle_beta   90.00
_cell.angle_gamma   90.00
#
_symmetry.space_group_name_H-M   'P 1'
#
loop_
_entity.id
_entity.type
_entity.pdbx_description
1 polymer ?
#
loop_
_entity_poly.entity_id
_entity_poly.type
_entity_poly.pdbx_seq_one_letter_code
_entity_poly.pdbx_strand_id
1 'polypeptide(L)'
;MTSIFTPTNQIRFTNVAVVRHKIKGKKFEVACYRNKIAGWRSGIETKLEDVIQSNQVFKDVATGSIATKKELLETFGTEDIVSVIKKILTNGTYQMSDKEREEALSSIFKTVASTITSSVVSPQNNMYPQSMIEKALKEVHFKVNLGQNIRKQVKEGINKIKTILPIVEFKMIVRILVENTDVGEEFTKKCLEYSDEVVSDEVVGGDKQIILKIKPENFHQLDLLANDQRWSNIQKTISIDKYHNIDRIT
;
A
#
# COMPACT_ATOMS: atom_id res chain seq x y z
N MET A 1 1.23 63.53 -11.35
CA MET A 1 0.85 62.11 -11.50
C MET A 1 -0.33 61.87 -10.59
N THR A 2 -1.52 61.66 -11.16
CA THR A 2 -2.75 61.42 -10.41
C THR A 2 -2.68 60.07 -9.70
N SER A 3 -2.64 60.07 -8.38
CA SER A 3 -2.72 58.85 -7.56
C SER A 3 -4.13 58.28 -7.67
N ILE A 4 -4.24 57.07 -8.23
CA ILE A 4 -5.49 56.34 -8.32
C ILE A 4 -5.94 55.97 -6.90
N PHE A 5 -7.01 56.60 -6.42
CA PHE A 5 -7.66 56.38 -5.11
C PHE A 5 -8.81 55.35 -5.22
N THR A 6 -8.71 54.40 -6.15
CA THR A 6 -9.63 53.24 -6.14
C THR A 6 -8.92 52.07 -5.49
N PRO A 7 -9.59 51.32 -4.59
CA PRO A 7 -9.00 50.11 -4.04
C PRO A 7 -8.64 49.18 -5.21
N THR A 8 -7.38 48.75 -5.26
CA THR A 8 -6.91 47.77 -6.24
C THR A 8 -7.82 46.55 -6.20
N ASN A 9 -8.43 46.22 -7.34
CA ASN A 9 -9.33 45.07 -7.50
C ASN A 9 -8.51 43.77 -7.50
N GLN A 10 -7.89 43.43 -6.37
CA GLN A 10 -7.06 42.25 -6.18
C GLN A 10 -7.84 41.18 -5.41
N ILE A 11 -8.26 40.14 -6.12
CA ILE A 11 -8.92 38.98 -5.53
C ILE A 11 -7.83 38.04 -5.01
N ARG A 12 -7.75 37.88 -3.69
CA ARG A 12 -6.84 36.92 -3.05
C ARG A 12 -7.63 35.74 -2.52
N PHE A 13 -7.30 34.55 -3.00
CA PHE A 13 -7.87 33.33 -2.45
C PHE A 13 -7.24 33.03 -1.07
N THR A 14 -8.06 32.83 -0.05
CA THR A 14 -7.61 32.71 1.36
C THR A 14 -7.29 31.27 1.76
N ASN A 15 -7.89 30.26 1.12
CA ASN A 15 -7.74 28.83 1.45
C ASN A 15 -7.28 28.00 0.24
N VAL A 16 -6.14 28.37 -0.34
CA VAL A 16 -5.56 27.65 -1.49
C VAL A 16 -4.53 26.63 -1.01
N ALA A 17 -4.58 25.44 -1.58
CA ALA A 17 -3.43 24.55 -1.71
C ALA A 17 -2.85 24.68 -3.12
N VAL A 18 -1.53 24.67 -3.21
CA VAL A 18 -0.83 24.74 -4.49
C VAL A 18 -0.22 23.39 -4.80
N VAL A 19 -0.62 22.80 -5.92
CA VAL A 19 0.04 21.61 -6.47
C VAL A 19 1.07 22.07 -7.48
N ARG A 20 2.33 21.72 -7.25
CA ARG A 20 3.47 22.13 -8.07
C ARG A 20 4.00 20.95 -8.87
N HIS A 21 4.27 21.16 -10.15
CA HIS A 21 4.94 20.18 -10.99
C HIS A 21 6.09 20.83 -11.78
N LYS A 22 7.28 20.24 -11.69
CA LYS A 22 8.48 20.74 -12.38
C LYS A 22 8.85 19.75 -13.49
N ILE A 23 8.72 20.19 -14.74
CA ILE A 23 9.01 19.39 -15.94
C ILE A 23 9.93 20.20 -16.85
N LYS A 24 10.98 19.57 -17.40
CA LYS A 24 11.93 20.20 -18.33
C LYS A 24 12.45 21.56 -17.83
N GLY A 25 12.75 21.65 -16.54
CA GLY A 25 13.24 22.87 -15.89
C GLY A 25 12.18 23.97 -15.64
N LYS A 26 10.97 23.87 -16.21
CA LYS A 26 9.87 24.83 -16.00
C LYS A 26 8.96 24.38 -14.84
N LYS A 27 8.44 25.36 -14.10
CA LYS A 27 7.55 25.17 -12.95
C LYS A 27 6.11 25.49 -13.36
N PHE A 28 5.20 24.59 -13.06
CA PHE A 28 3.76 24.79 -13.25
C PHE A 28 3.04 24.52 -11.93
N GLU A 29 2.01 25.29 -11.65
CA GLU A 29 1.24 25.28 -10.42
C GLU A 29 -0.25 25.37 -10.71
N VAL A 30 -1.05 24.68 -9.91
CA VAL A 30 -2.51 24.74 -9.94
C VAL A 30 -3.03 25.07 -8.54
N ALA A 31 -4.01 25.98 -8.49
CA ALA A 31 -4.71 26.34 -7.27
C ALA A 31 -5.87 25.37 -7.00
N CYS A 32 -5.83 24.69 -5.86
CA CYS A 32 -6.77 23.65 -5.47
C CYS A 32 -7.30 23.86 -4.07
N TYR A 33 -8.40 23.20 -3.73
CA TYR A 33 -8.86 23.09 -2.34
C TYR A 33 -7.98 22.08 -1.57
N ARG A 34 -7.53 22.46 -0.37
CA ARG A 34 -6.61 21.66 0.48
C ARG A 34 -7.06 20.21 0.65
N ASN A 35 -8.30 20.02 1.14
CA ASN A 35 -8.82 18.70 1.50
C ASN A 35 -9.18 17.80 0.30
N LYS A 36 -9.18 18.33 -0.93
CA LYS A 36 -9.67 17.62 -2.12
C LYS A 36 -8.55 16.92 -2.91
N ILE A 37 -7.30 17.33 -2.74
CA ILE A 37 -6.16 16.77 -3.49
C ILE A 37 -5.93 15.29 -3.14
N ALA A 38 -6.02 14.94 -1.85
CA ALA A 38 -5.83 13.55 -1.41
C ALA A 38 -6.94 12.64 -1.97
N GLY A 39 -8.20 13.08 -1.91
CA GLY A 39 -9.34 12.37 -2.49
C GLY A 39 -9.23 12.16 -4.00
N TRP A 40 -8.74 13.19 -4.72
CA TRP A 40 -8.46 13.08 -6.16
C TRP A 40 -7.42 12.00 -6.47
N ARG A 41 -6.34 11.91 -5.69
CA ARG A 41 -5.29 10.88 -5.89
C ARG A 41 -5.75 9.48 -5.55
N SER A 42 -6.62 9.35 -4.55
CA SER A 42 -7.24 8.08 -4.20
C SER A 42 -8.37 7.66 -5.15
N GLY A 43 -8.74 8.53 -6.11
CA GLY A 43 -9.83 8.27 -7.07
C GLY A 43 -11.24 8.42 -6.48
N ILE A 44 -11.38 8.99 -5.28
CA ILE A 44 -12.68 9.22 -4.62
C ILE A 44 -13.40 10.39 -5.28
N GLU A 45 -12.66 11.46 -5.61
CA GLU A 45 -13.20 12.65 -6.29
C GLU A 45 -12.96 12.50 -7.80
N THR A 46 -14.03 12.53 -8.59
CA THR A 46 -13.97 12.36 -10.06
C THR A 46 -14.17 13.66 -10.84
N LYS A 47 -14.83 14.65 -10.23
CA LYS A 47 -15.12 15.94 -10.86
C LYS A 47 -13.98 16.92 -10.61
N LEU A 48 -13.44 17.48 -11.68
CA LEU A 48 -12.30 18.39 -11.60
C LEU A 48 -12.67 19.72 -10.94
N GLU A 49 -13.86 20.24 -11.24
CA GLU A 49 -14.39 21.53 -10.73
C GLU A 49 -14.49 21.58 -9.20
N ASP A 50 -14.72 20.43 -8.56
CA ASP A 50 -14.81 20.32 -7.10
C ASP A 50 -13.42 20.34 -6.42
N VAL A 51 -12.34 20.10 -7.19
CA VAL A 51 -10.97 19.99 -6.69
C VAL A 51 -10.19 21.28 -6.91
N ILE A 52 -10.39 21.94 -8.05
CA ILE A 52 -9.64 23.14 -8.43
C ILE A 52 -10.42 24.42 -8.13
N GLN A 53 -9.70 25.49 -7.78
CA GLN A 53 -10.31 26.82 -7.61
C GLN A 53 -10.31 27.64 -8.90
N SER A 54 -9.46 27.28 -9.86
CA SER A 54 -9.32 27.99 -11.13
C SER A 54 -8.99 27.01 -12.26
N ASN A 55 -9.66 27.20 -13.40
CA ASN A 55 -9.42 26.45 -14.65
C ASN A 55 -8.18 26.96 -15.41
N GLN A 56 -7.15 27.43 -14.71
CA GLN A 56 -5.93 27.96 -15.31
C GLN A 56 -4.69 27.33 -14.68
N VAL A 57 -3.63 27.19 -15.48
CA VAL A 57 -2.33 26.72 -15.04
C VAL A 57 -1.42 27.92 -14.86
N PHE A 58 -0.83 28.04 -13.68
CA PHE A 58 0.06 29.13 -13.31
C PHE A 58 1.53 28.68 -13.40
N LYS A 59 2.45 29.60 -13.65
CA LYS A 59 3.87 29.43 -13.32
C LYS A 59 4.09 29.63 -11.82
N ASP A 60 3.35 30.58 -11.26
CA ASP A 60 3.36 30.89 -9.85
C ASP A 60 1.99 31.41 -9.41
N VAL A 61 1.36 30.67 -8.49
CA VAL A 61 0.02 31.01 -7.96
C VAL A 61 0.09 32.24 -7.06
N ALA A 62 1.20 32.48 -6.36
CA ALA A 62 1.34 33.62 -5.45
C ALA A 62 1.43 34.95 -6.19
N THR A 63 2.06 34.97 -7.37
CA THR A 63 2.15 36.17 -8.22
C THR A 63 1.03 36.27 -9.26
N GLY A 64 0.25 35.21 -9.45
CA GLY A 64 -0.80 35.16 -10.49
C GLY A 64 -0.25 35.02 -11.91
N SER A 65 1.00 34.61 -12.08
CA SER A 65 1.62 34.46 -13.39
C SER A 65 1.07 33.24 -14.12
N ILE A 66 0.33 33.44 -15.22
CA ILE A 66 -0.30 32.36 -16.00
C ILE A 66 0.71 31.75 -17.00
N ALA A 67 0.65 30.43 -17.20
CA ALA A 67 1.46 29.74 -18.20
C ALA A 67 0.91 30.00 -19.61
N THR A 68 1.80 30.25 -20.57
CA THR A 68 1.39 30.46 -21.97
C THR A 68 1.12 29.12 -22.67
N LYS A 69 0.20 29.10 -23.65
CA LYS A 69 -0.13 27.87 -24.40
C LYS A 69 1.10 27.24 -25.07
N LYS A 70 2.02 28.06 -25.59
CA LYS A 70 3.27 27.61 -26.19
C LYS A 70 4.14 26.82 -25.20
N GLU A 71 4.24 27.29 -23.95
CA GLU A 71 5.01 26.60 -22.92
C GLU A 71 4.36 25.29 -22.50
N LEU A 72 3.02 25.25 -22.42
CA LEU A 72 2.26 24.03 -22.13
C LEU A 72 2.47 22.98 -23.22
N LEU A 73 2.40 23.37 -24.49
CA LEU A 73 2.63 22.48 -25.62
C LEU A 73 4.07 21.91 -25.60
N GLU A 74 5.07 22.75 -25.36
CA GLU A 74 6.48 22.34 -25.33
C GLU A 74 6.79 21.38 -24.16
N THR A 75 6.12 21.55 -23.01
CA THR A 75 6.39 20.74 -21.81
C THR A 75 5.53 19.50 -21.70
N PHE A 76 4.21 19.63 -21.93
CA PHE A 76 3.23 18.55 -21.75
C PHE A 76 2.80 17.87 -23.05
N GLY A 77 3.18 18.42 -24.21
CA GLY A 77 2.79 17.92 -25.53
C GLY A 77 1.32 18.18 -25.88
N THR A 78 0.64 19.05 -25.13
CA THR A 78 -0.78 19.37 -25.34
C THR A 78 -1.08 20.81 -24.94
N GLU A 79 -2.03 21.44 -25.63
CA GLU A 79 -2.57 22.76 -25.29
C GLU A 79 -3.84 22.68 -24.43
N ASP A 80 -4.41 21.48 -24.24
CA ASP A 80 -5.62 21.32 -23.46
C ASP A 80 -5.34 21.50 -21.97
N ILE A 81 -5.84 22.61 -21.42
CA ILE A 81 -5.65 23.01 -20.03
C ILE A 81 -6.19 21.94 -19.08
N VAL A 82 -7.32 21.31 -19.40
CA VAL A 82 -7.96 20.31 -18.53
C VAL A 82 -7.05 19.08 -18.41
N SER A 83 -6.55 18.57 -19.53
CA SER A 83 -5.58 17.46 -19.56
C SER A 83 -4.28 17.80 -18.82
N VAL A 84 -3.77 19.02 -18.96
CA VAL A 84 -2.58 19.48 -18.23
C VAL A 84 -2.84 19.51 -16.73
N ILE A 85 -3.96 20.08 -16.28
CA ILE A 85 -4.31 20.14 -14.85
C ILE A 85 -4.38 18.72 -14.27
N LYS A 86 -5.03 17.77 -14.95
CA LYS A 86 -5.09 16.37 -14.51
C LYS A 86 -3.69 15.78 -14.32
N LYS A 87 -2.77 15.98 -15.28
CA LYS A 87 -1.37 15.54 -15.18
C LYS A 87 -0.63 16.18 -14.00
N ILE A 88 -0.88 17.47 -13.74
CA ILE A 88 -0.27 18.18 -12.60
C ILE A 88 -0.82 17.66 -11.27
N LEU A 89 -2.11 17.38 -11.16
CA LEU A 89 -2.71 16.86 -9.94
C LEU A 89 -2.18 15.45 -9.57
N THR A 90 -2.01 14.59 -10.58
CA THR A 90 -1.52 13.22 -10.38
C THR A 90 -0.02 13.18 -10.09
N ASN A 91 0.80 13.84 -10.91
CA ASN A 91 2.27 13.74 -10.83
C ASN A 91 2.94 14.88 -10.07
N GLY A 92 2.19 15.92 -9.71
CA GLY A 92 2.71 17.06 -8.97
C GLY A 92 3.07 16.71 -7.53
N THR A 93 3.75 17.61 -6.88
CA THR A 93 4.03 17.60 -5.44
C THR A 93 3.19 18.70 -4.80
N TYR A 94 2.52 18.40 -3.69
CA TYR A 94 1.87 19.41 -2.87
C TYR A 94 2.32 19.24 -1.43
N GLN A 95 2.39 20.35 -0.70
CA GLN A 95 2.67 20.31 0.72
C GLN A 95 1.36 20.09 1.46
N MET A 96 1.26 18.94 2.13
CA MET A 96 0.13 18.66 3.02
C MET A 96 0.15 19.63 4.19
N SER A 97 -1.03 20.01 4.66
CA SER A 97 -1.16 20.70 5.94
C SER A 97 -0.68 19.80 7.09
N ASP A 98 -0.21 20.37 8.20
CA ASP A 98 0.22 19.60 9.37
C ASP A 98 -0.89 18.68 9.89
N LYS A 99 -2.13 19.19 9.91
CA LYS A 99 -3.32 18.41 10.32
C LYS A 99 -3.60 17.24 9.37
N GLU A 100 -3.56 17.47 8.05
CA GLU A 100 -3.76 16.41 7.05
C GLU A 100 -2.67 15.35 7.13
N ARG A 101 -1.43 15.78 7.37
CA ARG A 101 -0.28 14.90 7.54
C ARG A 101 -0.46 14.03 8.79
N GLU A 102 -0.90 14.61 9.90
CA GLU A 102 -1.17 13.87 11.14
C GLU A 102 -2.30 12.86 10.97
N GLU A 103 -3.40 13.23 10.30
CA GLU A 103 -4.50 12.32 9.97
C GLU A 103 -4.03 11.16 9.09
N ALA A 104 -3.21 11.44 8.07
CA ALA A 104 -2.66 10.41 7.19
C ALA A 104 -1.70 9.46 7.95
N LEU A 105 -0.85 9.99 8.82
CA LEU A 105 0.02 9.19 9.68
C LEU A 105 -0.79 8.32 10.65
N SER A 106 -1.82 8.89 11.29
CA SER A 106 -2.74 8.17 12.18
C SER A 106 -3.48 7.05 11.45
N SER A 107 -3.97 7.31 10.24
CA SER A 107 -4.63 6.31 9.40
C SER A 107 -3.69 5.15 9.06
N ILE A 108 -2.48 5.44 8.57
CA ILE A 108 -1.48 4.40 8.26
C ILE A 108 -1.07 3.64 9.53
N PHE A 109 -0.91 4.33 10.67
CA PHE A 109 -0.58 3.68 11.93
C PHE A 109 -1.66 2.66 12.33
N LYS A 110 -2.94 3.02 12.21
CA LYS A 110 -4.06 2.09 12.45
C LYS A 110 -4.06 0.92 11.47
N THR A 111 -3.80 1.18 10.19
CA THR A 111 -3.69 0.12 9.18
C THR A 111 -2.55 -0.85 9.53
N VAL A 112 -1.36 -0.32 9.87
CA VAL A 112 -0.21 -1.14 10.27
C VAL A 112 -0.54 -1.95 11.53
N ALA A 113 -1.13 -1.34 12.55
CA ALA A 113 -1.51 -2.05 13.78
C ALA A 113 -2.54 -3.16 13.52
N SER A 114 -3.53 -2.89 12.67
CA SER A 114 -4.53 -3.87 12.25
C SER A 114 -3.89 -5.05 11.49
N THR A 115 -3.00 -4.77 10.54
CA THR A 115 -2.27 -5.81 9.80
C THR A 115 -1.34 -6.63 10.70
N ILE A 116 -0.67 -6.00 11.67
CA ILE A 116 0.13 -6.72 12.67
C ILE A 116 -0.78 -7.64 13.48
N THR A 117 -1.93 -7.13 13.94
CA THR A 117 -2.89 -7.89 14.75
C THR A 117 -3.39 -9.15 14.05
N SER A 118 -3.64 -9.10 12.73
CA SER A 118 -4.02 -10.29 11.96
C SER A 118 -2.87 -11.26 11.68
N SER A 119 -1.62 -10.80 11.83
CA SER A 119 -0.42 -11.57 11.47
C SER A 119 0.30 -12.20 12.67
N VAL A 120 -0.06 -11.84 13.90
CA VAL A 120 0.65 -12.26 15.12
C VAL A 120 -0.27 -12.87 16.17
N VAL A 121 0.25 -13.83 16.91
CA VAL A 121 -0.42 -14.51 18.03
C VAL A 121 0.52 -14.60 19.23
N SER A 122 -0.03 -14.87 20.41
CA SER A 122 0.77 -15.22 21.59
C SER A 122 1.43 -16.60 21.41
N PRO A 123 2.48 -16.93 22.19
CA PRO A 123 3.04 -18.28 22.21
C PRO A 123 2.02 -19.36 22.58
N GLN A 124 0.97 -18.98 23.32
CA GLN A 124 -0.18 -19.83 23.67
C GLN A 124 -1.32 -19.78 22.63
N ASN A 125 -1.02 -19.28 21.41
CA ASN A 125 -1.95 -19.18 20.28
C ASN A 125 -3.19 -18.31 20.52
N ASN A 126 -3.12 -17.34 21.44
CA ASN A 126 -4.18 -16.36 21.68
C ASN A 126 -3.95 -15.10 20.84
N MET A 127 -5.03 -14.55 20.26
CA MET A 127 -4.95 -13.29 19.51
C MET A 127 -4.83 -12.10 20.46
N TYR A 128 -3.95 -11.16 20.13
CA TYR A 128 -3.85 -9.90 20.85
C TYR A 128 -4.90 -8.89 20.36
N PRO A 129 -5.58 -8.15 21.24
CA PRO A 129 -6.44 -7.06 20.81
C PRO A 129 -5.63 -5.97 20.09
N GLN A 130 -6.20 -5.35 19.06
CA GLN A 130 -5.55 -4.27 18.32
C GLN A 130 -5.10 -3.12 19.25
N SER A 131 -5.89 -2.79 20.26
CA SER A 131 -5.56 -1.75 21.24
C SER A 131 -4.30 -2.05 22.05
N MET A 132 -3.97 -3.33 22.28
CA MET A 132 -2.74 -3.73 22.96
C MET A 132 -1.53 -3.56 22.03
N ILE A 133 -1.66 -3.96 20.76
CA ILE A 133 -0.62 -3.76 19.73
C ILE A 133 -0.35 -2.27 19.50
N GLU A 134 -1.38 -1.43 19.45
CA GLU A 134 -1.23 0.02 19.33
C GLU A 134 -0.48 0.63 20.52
N LYS A 135 -0.74 0.16 21.75
CA LYS A 135 0.00 0.59 22.94
C LYS A 135 1.46 0.16 22.87
N ALA A 136 1.72 -1.11 22.52
CA ALA A 136 3.09 -1.62 22.38
C ALA A 136 3.88 -0.85 21.31
N LEU A 137 3.26 -0.54 20.17
CA LEU A 137 3.86 0.29 19.11
C LEU A 137 4.23 1.70 19.58
N LYS A 138 3.38 2.31 20.42
CA LYS A 138 3.65 3.64 21.01
C LYS A 138 4.79 3.59 22.03
N GLU A 139 4.85 2.52 22.83
CA GLU A 139 5.89 2.31 23.84
C GLU A 139 7.28 2.11 23.22
N VAL A 140 7.37 1.37 22.12
CA VAL A 140 8.63 1.25 21.34
C VAL A 140 8.93 2.46 20.46
N HIS A 141 8.17 3.56 20.60
CA HIS A 141 8.30 4.78 19.81
C HIS A 141 8.33 4.53 18.29
N PHE A 142 7.49 3.61 17.80
CA PHE A 142 7.41 3.32 16.38
C PHE A 142 6.83 4.50 15.61
N LYS A 143 7.58 4.97 14.60
CA LYS A 143 7.16 6.08 13.72
C LYS A 143 6.83 5.54 12.33
N VAL A 144 5.62 5.81 11.87
CA VAL A 144 5.17 5.46 10.51
C VAL A 144 5.62 6.49 9.48
N ASN A 145 5.82 6.04 8.25
CA ASN A 145 6.24 6.87 7.13
C ASN A 145 5.28 6.71 5.95
N LEU A 146 4.76 7.84 5.45
CA LEU A 146 3.84 7.89 4.30
C LEU A 146 4.47 7.38 2.99
N GLY A 147 5.79 7.53 2.83
CA GLY A 147 6.49 7.13 1.60
C GLY A 147 6.96 5.67 1.58
N GLN A 148 6.81 4.94 2.69
CA GLN A 148 7.31 3.58 2.82
C GLN A 148 6.18 2.56 2.63
N ASN A 149 6.46 1.45 1.95
CA ASN A 149 5.48 0.37 1.79
C ASN A 149 5.01 -0.17 3.15
N ILE A 150 3.70 -0.38 3.29
CA ILE A 150 3.05 -0.85 4.52
C ILE A 150 3.67 -2.17 5.00
N ARG A 151 3.95 -3.12 4.11
CA ARG A 151 4.54 -4.42 4.47
C ARG A 151 5.90 -4.28 5.16
N LYS A 152 6.74 -3.36 4.65
CA LYS A 152 8.04 -3.07 5.25
C LYS A 152 7.88 -2.47 6.65
N GLN A 153 6.91 -1.59 6.83
CA GLN A 153 6.58 -1.00 8.13
C GLN A 153 6.03 -2.02 9.12
N VAL A 154 5.18 -2.95 8.67
CA VAL A 154 4.66 -4.06 9.47
C VAL A 154 5.79 -4.94 9.99
N LYS A 155 6.71 -5.37 9.13
CA LYS A 155 7.87 -6.19 9.53
C LYS A 155 8.77 -5.47 10.55
N GLU A 156 9.03 -4.18 10.34
CA GLU A 156 9.79 -3.37 11.28
C GLU A 156 9.06 -3.22 12.63
N GLY A 157 7.75 -3.00 12.58
CA GLY A 157 6.89 -2.91 13.76
C GLY A 157 6.91 -4.20 14.58
N ILE A 158 6.74 -5.36 13.94
CA ILE A 158 6.80 -6.68 14.60
C ILE A 158 8.16 -6.88 15.29
N ASN A 159 9.26 -6.59 14.61
CA ASN A 159 10.60 -6.75 15.19
C ASN A 159 10.82 -5.87 16.43
N LYS A 160 10.25 -4.67 16.45
CA LYS A 160 10.32 -3.77 17.62
C LYS A 160 9.42 -4.26 18.75
N ILE A 161 8.17 -4.63 18.46
CA ILE A 161 7.20 -5.09 19.47
C ILE A 161 7.68 -6.37 20.19
N LYS A 162 8.40 -7.27 19.50
CA LYS A 162 8.97 -8.50 20.07
C LYS A 162 9.83 -8.26 21.32
N THR A 163 10.34 -7.05 21.54
CA THR A 163 11.14 -6.70 22.73
C THR A 163 10.31 -6.51 24.01
N ILE A 164 9.03 -6.12 23.88
CA ILE A 164 8.15 -5.80 25.02
C ILE A 164 7.04 -6.85 25.15
N LEU A 165 6.51 -7.36 24.03
CA LEU A 165 5.41 -8.30 24.01
C LEU A 165 5.85 -9.63 23.36
N PRO A 166 5.62 -10.79 24.00
CA PRO A 166 5.93 -12.08 23.39
C PRO A 166 4.95 -12.35 22.25
N ILE A 167 5.38 -12.10 21.02
CA ILE A 167 4.58 -12.31 19.82
C ILE A 167 5.26 -13.34 18.90
N VAL A 168 4.45 -14.21 18.32
CA VAL A 168 4.87 -15.18 17.30
C VAL A 168 4.12 -14.84 16.02
N GLU A 169 4.83 -14.86 14.89
CA GLU A 169 4.20 -14.71 13.58
C GLU A 169 3.34 -15.94 13.29
N PHE A 170 2.10 -15.68 12.89
CA PHE A 170 1.15 -16.71 12.57
C PHE A 170 1.51 -17.39 11.25
N LYS A 171 1.73 -18.70 11.30
CA LYS A 171 1.95 -19.55 10.13
C LYS A 171 0.81 -20.56 10.01
N MET A 172 0.32 -20.76 8.80
CA MET A 172 -0.60 -21.83 8.44
C MET A 172 0.17 -23.11 8.15
N ILE A 173 -0.38 -24.26 8.55
CA ILE A 173 0.13 -25.56 8.15
C ILE A 173 -0.74 -26.06 7.00
N VAL A 174 -0.11 -26.33 5.87
CA VAL A 174 -0.77 -26.82 4.66
C VAL A 174 -0.18 -28.17 4.32
N ARG A 175 -1.08 -29.13 4.08
CA ARG A 175 -0.76 -30.46 3.61
C ARG A 175 -1.05 -30.54 2.13
N ILE A 176 -0.04 -30.88 1.34
CA ILE A 176 -0.12 -31.07 -0.09
C ILE A 176 0.12 -32.55 -0.37
N LEU A 177 -0.84 -33.19 -1.02
CA LEU A 177 -0.72 -34.55 -1.51
C LEU A 177 -0.66 -34.50 -3.03
N VAL A 178 0.35 -35.14 -3.62
CA VAL A 178 0.64 -35.12 -5.06
C VAL A 178 1.09 -36.50 -5.50
N GLU A 179 0.65 -36.93 -6.68
CA GLU A 179 1.14 -38.16 -7.31
C GLU A 179 2.68 -38.13 -7.51
N ASN A 180 3.36 -39.24 -7.19
CA ASN A 180 4.82 -39.34 -7.26
C ASN A 180 5.34 -39.55 -8.71
N THR A 181 5.18 -38.52 -9.54
CA THR A 181 5.63 -38.45 -10.95
C THR A 181 6.60 -37.29 -11.14
N ASP A 182 7.35 -37.28 -12.26
CA ASP A 182 8.26 -36.17 -12.61
C ASP A 182 7.55 -34.79 -12.61
N VAL A 183 6.30 -34.78 -13.05
CA VAL A 183 5.42 -33.58 -13.05
C VAL A 183 5.01 -33.21 -11.63
N GLY A 184 4.72 -34.20 -10.78
CA GLY A 184 4.45 -33.99 -9.35
C GLY A 184 5.66 -33.44 -8.58
N GLU A 185 6.87 -33.84 -8.94
CA GLU A 185 8.10 -33.26 -8.39
C GLU A 185 8.30 -31.80 -8.81
N GLU A 186 8.02 -31.45 -10.06
CA GLU A 186 8.10 -30.07 -10.52
C GLU A 186 7.06 -29.17 -9.84
N PHE A 187 5.83 -29.67 -9.68
CA PHE A 187 4.78 -28.98 -8.92
C PHE A 187 5.20 -28.76 -7.46
N THR A 188 5.76 -29.79 -6.82
CA THR A 188 6.33 -29.72 -5.47
C THR A 188 7.38 -28.62 -5.36
N LYS A 189 8.34 -28.57 -6.28
CA LYS A 189 9.41 -27.55 -6.28
C LYS A 189 8.83 -26.13 -6.33
N LYS A 190 7.78 -25.90 -7.12
CA LYS A 190 7.12 -24.58 -7.17
C LYS A 190 6.33 -24.27 -5.91
N CYS A 191 5.68 -25.26 -5.29
CA CYS A 191 5.03 -25.07 -4.00
C CYS A 191 6.03 -24.69 -2.89
N LEU A 192 7.24 -25.25 -2.93
CA LEU A 192 8.31 -24.92 -1.98
C LEU A 192 8.77 -23.47 -2.06
N GLU A 193 8.71 -22.83 -3.23
CA GLU A 193 9.05 -21.39 -3.40
C GLU A 193 8.17 -20.47 -2.54
N TYR A 194 6.94 -20.90 -2.24
CA TYR A 194 5.99 -20.14 -1.42
C TYR A 194 6.00 -20.53 0.06
N SER A 195 6.83 -21.51 0.45
CA SER A 195 6.94 -22.01 1.81
C SER A 195 7.93 -21.21 2.66
N ASP A 196 7.61 -20.99 3.93
CA ASP A 196 8.59 -20.46 4.89
C ASP A 196 9.42 -21.59 5.53
N GLU A 197 8.83 -22.77 5.73
CA GLU A 197 9.47 -23.91 6.38
C GLU A 197 8.79 -25.24 5.96
N VAL A 198 9.58 -26.27 5.67
CA VAL A 198 9.11 -27.62 5.35
C VAL A 198 9.10 -28.45 6.62
N VAL A 199 7.94 -29.00 7.00
CA VAL A 199 7.77 -29.80 8.22
C VAL A 199 8.01 -31.27 7.96
N SER A 200 7.52 -31.79 6.83
CA SER A 200 7.70 -33.19 6.41
C SER A 200 7.60 -33.28 4.89
N ASP A 201 8.42 -34.13 4.29
CA ASP A 201 8.40 -34.53 2.89
C ASP A 201 8.59 -36.06 2.84
N GLU A 202 7.48 -36.79 2.71
CA GLU A 202 7.46 -38.25 2.78
C GLU A 202 6.60 -38.83 1.66
N VAL A 203 6.99 -40.00 1.15
CA VAL A 203 6.19 -40.77 0.20
C VAL A 203 5.34 -41.77 0.98
N VAL A 204 4.03 -41.57 0.98
CA VAL A 204 3.07 -42.39 1.73
C VAL A 204 2.10 -43.03 0.73
N GLY A 205 2.09 -44.36 0.66
CA GLY A 205 1.14 -45.10 -0.17
C GLY A 205 1.33 -44.95 -1.69
N GLY A 206 2.52 -44.53 -2.14
CA GLY A 206 2.83 -44.29 -3.56
C GLY A 206 2.71 -42.83 -3.98
N ASP A 207 2.03 -42.01 -3.18
CA ASP A 207 1.90 -40.57 -3.39
C ASP A 207 2.88 -39.79 -2.51
N LYS A 208 3.31 -38.63 -2.99
CA LYS A 208 4.17 -37.71 -2.26
C LYS A 208 3.32 -36.80 -1.37
N GLN A 209 3.60 -36.81 -0.07
CA GLN A 209 2.94 -35.98 0.92
C GLN A 209 3.91 -34.97 1.52
N ILE A 210 3.54 -33.69 1.45
CA ILE A 210 4.37 -32.58 1.93
C ILE A 210 3.58 -31.71 2.88
N ILE A 211 4.15 -31.43 4.04
CA ILE A 211 3.57 -30.54 5.04
C ILE A 211 4.42 -29.28 5.09
N LEU A 212 3.82 -28.15 4.76
CA LEU A 212 4.46 -26.84 4.68
C LEU A 212 3.89 -25.90 5.72
N LYS A 213 4.76 -25.14 6.39
CA LYS A 213 4.37 -23.93 7.12
C LYS A 213 4.50 -22.73 6.20
N ILE A 214 3.38 -22.05 5.98
CA ILE A 214 3.29 -20.90 5.07
C ILE A 214 2.65 -19.71 5.78
N LYS A 215 2.92 -18.49 5.30
CA LYS A 215 2.09 -17.33 5.66
C LYS A 215 0.71 -17.41 4.99
N PRO A 216 -0.36 -16.93 5.66
CA PRO A 216 -1.70 -16.86 5.07
C PRO A 216 -1.76 -16.16 3.71
N GLU A 217 -0.91 -15.15 3.50
CA GLU A 217 -0.85 -14.39 2.24
C GLU A 217 -0.44 -15.26 1.03
N ASN A 218 0.42 -16.26 1.27
CA ASN A 218 0.93 -17.14 0.21
C ASN A 218 -0.06 -18.25 -0.15
N PHE A 219 -1.06 -18.51 0.70
CA PHE A 219 -2.06 -19.56 0.45
C PHE A 219 -2.83 -19.30 -0.84
N HIS A 220 -3.21 -18.06 -1.12
CA HIS A 220 -3.92 -17.72 -2.35
C HIS A 220 -3.09 -18.02 -3.62
N GLN A 221 -1.79 -17.75 -3.57
CA GLN A 221 -0.90 -18.05 -4.70
C GLN A 221 -0.71 -19.56 -4.87
N LEU A 222 -0.64 -20.32 -3.77
CA LEU A 222 -0.59 -21.78 -3.79
C LEU A 222 -1.87 -22.39 -4.37
N ASP A 223 -3.03 -21.86 -4.03
CA ASP A 223 -4.32 -22.30 -4.56
C ASP A 223 -4.46 -21.98 -6.06
N LEU A 224 -4.01 -20.80 -6.49
CA LEU A 224 -3.94 -20.47 -7.92
C LEU A 224 -2.97 -21.39 -8.68
N LEU A 225 -1.79 -21.67 -8.10
CA LEU A 225 -0.82 -22.60 -8.67
C LEU A 225 -1.42 -24.01 -8.78
N ALA A 226 -2.17 -24.45 -7.79
CA ALA A 226 -2.85 -25.74 -7.83
C ALA A 226 -3.89 -25.80 -8.96
N ASN A 227 -4.58 -24.72 -9.26
CA ASN A 227 -5.61 -24.67 -10.31
C ASN A 227 -5.09 -24.35 -11.72
N ASP A 228 -3.78 -24.14 -11.90
CA ASP A 228 -3.18 -23.89 -13.21
C ASP A 228 -3.32 -25.11 -14.15
N GLN A 229 -3.65 -24.88 -15.42
CA GLN A 229 -3.77 -25.88 -16.48
C GLN A 229 -2.51 -26.72 -16.64
N ARG A 230 -1.34 -26.16 -16.31
CA ARG A 230 -0.05 -26.88 -16.37
C ARG A 230 -0.02 -28.15 -15.51
N TRP A 231 -0.86 -28.21 -14.48
CA TRP A 231 -0.90 -29.30 -13.51
C TRP A 231 -2.21 -30.09 -13.57
N SER A 232 -3.05 -29.92 -14.58
CA SER A 232 -4.36 -30.60 -14.65
C SER A 232 -4.27 -32.12 -14.74
N ASN A 233 -3.11 -32.63 -15.17
CA ASN A 233 -2.90 -34.04 -15.49
C ASN A 233 -2.45 -34.89 -14.28
N ILE A 234 -2.22 -34.27 -13.12
CA ILE A 234 -1.78 -34.94 -11.90
C ILE A 234 -2.88 -34.89 -10.83
N GLN A 235 -3.05 -35.98 -10.07
CA GLN A 235 -3.87 -35.94 -8.87
C GLN A 235 -3.16 -35.13 -7.78
N LYS A 236 -3.84 -34.12 -7.26
CA LYS A 236 -3.32 -33.24 -6.21
C LYS A 236 -4.44 -32.79 -5.29
N THR A 237 -4.15 -32.71 -4.00
CA THR A 237 -5.06 -32.18 -2.99
C THR A 237 -4.30 -31.27 -2.05
N ILE A 238 -4.78 -30.05 -1.87
CA ILE A 238 -4.29 -29.12 -0.85
C ILE A 238 -5.32 -29.08 0.27
N SER A 239 -4.91 -29.52 1.47
CA SER A 239 -5.73 -29.42 2.68
C SER A 239 -5.04 -28.53 3.71
N ILE A 240 -5.84 -27.71 4.40
CA ILE A 240 -5.36 -26.91 5.54
C ILE A 240 -5.50 -27.80 6.76
N ASP A 241 -4.38 -28.11 7.41
CA ASP A 241 -4.46 -28.84 8.68
C ASP A 241 -4.88 -27.86 9.77
N LYS A 242 -5.87 -28.25 10.60
CA LYS A 242 -6.40 -27.36 11.63
C LYS A 242 -5.28 -26.94 12.59
N TYR A 243 -5.37 -25.70 13.08
CA TYR A 243 -4.43 -24.96 13.94
C TYR A 243 -3.96 -25.60 15.27
N HIS A 244 -4.06 -26.91 15.44
CA HIS A 244 -3.71 -27.59 16.68
C HIS A 244 -3.08 -28.95 16.41
N ASN A 245 -1.93 -29.14 17.04
CA ASN A 245 -1.09 -30.34 17.11
C ASN A 245 0.06 -30.40 16.10
N ILE A 246 1.05 -29.54 16.34
CA ILE A 246 2.44 -29.86 15.94
C ILE A 246 2.96 -31.06 16.76
N ASP A 247 2.38 -31.33 17.95
CA ASP A 247 2.81 -32.42 18.86
C ASP A 247 2.14 -33.78 18.61
N ARG A 248 1.45 -34.00 17.48
CA ARG A 248 0.86 -35.32 17.13
C ARG A 248 1.35 -35.88 15.79
N ILE A 249 2.48 -35.40 15.27
CA ILE A 249 3.10 -35.92 14.04
C ILE A 249 4.47 -36.55 14.33
N THR A 250 4.64 -37.10 15.53
CA THR A 250 5.70 -38.07 15.86
C THR A 250 5.07 -39.37 16.33
#